data_AF-A0A662Z6R9-F1
#
_entry.id   AF-A0A662Z6R9-F1
#
_cell.length_a   1.000
_cell.length_b   1.000
_cell.length_c   1.000
_cell.angle_alpha   90.00
_cell.angle_beta   90.00
_cell.angle_gamma   90.00
#
_symmetry.space_group_name_H-M   'P 1'
#
loop_
_entity.id
_entity.type
_entity.pdbx_description
1 polymer ?
#
loop_
_entity_poly.entity_id
_entity_poly.type
_entity_poly.pdbx_seq_one_letter_code
_entity_poly.pdbx_strand_id
1 'polypeptide(L)'
;MKEQEEISEAFPEISESDFIDSLDYDEHDAQMDVIDTLMNLCSAQYYYKNKKLLSKYEGIKWASRSYPEYAFLLNSIIDLYQENQDRIPEKMVDKVKKFKQLLIMEREKLI
;
A
#
# COMPACT_ATOMS: atom_id res chain seq x y z
N MET A 1 24.45 32.29 2.76
CA MET A 1 23.79 30.99 2.49
C MET A 1 23.02 31.16 1.20
N LYS A 2 23.25 30.32 0.18
CA LYS A 2 22.32 30.23 -0.95
C LYS A 2 21.11 29.45 -0.46
N GLU A 3 19.93 30.02 -0.58
CA GLU A 3 18.66 29.30 -0.40
C GLU A 3 18.63 28.17 -1.44
N GLN A 4 18.25 26.96 -0.99
CA GLN A 4 18.03 25.84 -1.89
C GLN A 4 16.72 26.08 -2.63
N GLU A 5 16.74 25.88 -3.95
CA GLU A 5 15.55 25.95 -4.81
C GLU A 5 14.44 25.04 -4.27
N GLU A 6 13.18 25.46 -4.42
CA GLU A 6 12.03 24.63 -4.06
C GLU A 6 12.10 23.31 -4.85
N ILE A 7 11.72 22.19 -4.24
CA ILE A 7 11.82 20.86 -4.89
C ILE A 7 11.07 20.85 -6.23
N SER A 8 9.97 21.60 -6.32
CA SER A 8 9.18 21.77 -7.56
C SER A 8 9.92 22.47 -8.70
N GLU A 9 10.97 23.22 -8.41
CA GLU A 9 11.81 23.88 -9.42
C GLU A 9 12.89 22.94 -9.96
N ALA A 10 13.23 21.89 -9.19
CA ALA A 10 14.26 20.91 -9.53
C ALA A 10 13.69 19.67 -10.25
N PHE A 11 12.42 19.33 -10.06
CA PHE A 11 11.79 18.13 -10.64
C PHE A 11 10.60 18.47 -11.53
N PRO A 12 10.42 17.78 -12.67
CA PRO A 12 9.24 17.95 -13.50
C PRO A 12 7.97 17.45 -12.80
N GLU A 13 6.82 17.98 -13.20
CA GLU A 13 5.53 17.42 -12.80
C GLU A 13 5.38 16.00 -13.35
N ILE A 14 5.04 15.05 -12.49
CA ILE A 14 4.80 13.64 -12.84
C ILE A 14 3.32 13.49 -13.15
N SER A 15 2.99 12.82 -14.26
CA SER A 15 1.59 12.56 -14.60
C SER A 15 0.99 11.55 -13.64
N GLU A 16 -0.33 11.61 -13.43
CA GLU A 16 -1.03 10.62 -12.62
C GLU A 16 -0.87 9.19 -13.17
N SER A 17 -0.80 9.05 -14.50
CA SER A 17 -0.57 7.76 -15.16
C SER A 17 0.80 7.20 -14.80
N ASP A 18 1.86 8.01 -14.92
CA ASP A 18 3.23 7.56 -14.60
C ASP A 18 3.36 7.19 -13.12
N PHE A 19 2.65 7.92 -12.24
CA PHE A 19 2.62 7.59 -10.82
C PHE A 19 1.90 6.26 -10.57
N ILE A 20 0.74 6.03 -11.19
CA ILE A 20 0.00 4.76 -11.11
C ILE A 20 0.85 3.59 -11.64
N ASP A 21 1.50 3.76 -12.80
CA ASP A 21 2.38 2.75 -13.38
C ASP A 21 3.53 2.38 -12.44
N SER A 22 4.08 3.36 -11.70
CA SER A 22 5.11 3.11 -10.69
C SER A 22 4.60 2.26 -9.52
N LEU A 23 3.35 2.45 -9.08
CA LEU A 23 2.75 1.66 -8.02
C LEU A 23 2.51 0.21 -8.47
N ASP A 24 2.02 0.02 -9.69
CA ASP A 24 1.77 -1.32 -10.23
C ASP A 24 3.08 -2.11 -10.43
N TYR A 25 4.16 -1.43 -10.87
CA TYR A 25 5.49 -2.04 -11.01
C TYR A 25 6.03 -2.55 -9.68
N ASP A 26 5.98 -1.72 -8.63
CA ASP A 26 6.45 -2.10 -7.29
C ASP A 26 5.68 -3.29 -6.70
N GLU A 27 4.41 -3.45 -7.08
CA GLU A 27 3.53 -4.47 -6.54
C GLU A 27 3.59 -5.81 -7.28
N HIS A 28 3.93 -5.86 -8.56
CA HIS A 28 3.85 -7.09 -9.37
C HIS A 28 4.64 -8.25 -8.74
N ASP A 29 5.90 -8.01 -8.36
CA ASP A 29 6.82 -9.02 -7.82
C ASP A 29 7.04 -8.93 -6.30
N ALA A 30 6.20 -8.15 -5.62
CA ALA A 30 6.38 -7.89 -4.20
C ALA A 30 6.19 -9.14 -3.33
N GLN A 31 7.11 -9.35 -2.39
CA GLN A 31 7.07 -10.46 -1.43
C GLN A 31 5.95 -10.25 -0.40
N MET A 32 4.93 -11.11 -0.44
CA MET A 32 3.73 -10.97 0.39
C MET A 32 3.85 -11.53 1.81
N ASP A 33 5.06 -11.86 2.25
CA ASP A 33 5.39 -12.24 3.62
C ASP A 33 6.16 -11.13 4.36
N VAL A 34 6.27 -9.93 3.76
CA VAL A 34 6.85 -8.72 4.37
C VAL A 34 5.73 -7.77 4.78
N ILE A 35 5.76 -7.30 6.02
CA ILE A 35 4.74 -6.41 6.59
C ILE A 35 4.67 -5.08 5.83
N ASP A 36 5.84 -4.49 5.55
CA ASP A 36 5.95 -3.21 4.85
C ASP A 36 5.31 -3.27 3.45
N THR A 37 5.51 -4.37 2.72
CA THR A 37 4.90 -4.61 1.41
C THR A 37 3.38 -4.58 1.48
N LEU A 38 2.77 -5.29 2.44
CA LEU A 38 1.32 -5.29 2.61
C LEU A 38 0.78 -3.92 3.03
N MET A 39 1.49 -3.19 3.89
CA MET A 39 1.08 -1.85 4.28
C MET A 39 1.17 -0.86 3.12
N ASN A 40 2.19 -0.99 2.26
CA ASN A 40 2.32 -0.20 1.04
C ASN A 40 1.16 -0.46 0.07
N LEU A 41 0.82 -1.72 -0.15
CA LEU A 41 -0.32 -2.16 -0.96
C LEU A 41 -1.65 -1.54 -0.48
N CYS A 42 -1.84 -1.44 0.84
CA CYS A 42 -3.02 -0.80 1.42
C CYS A 42 -3.06 0.72 1.14
N SER A 43 -1.91 1.39 1.19
CA SER A 43 -1.80 2.82 0.87
C SER A 43 -2.03 3.08 -0.62
N ALA A 44 -1.41 2.28 -1.50
CA ALA A 44 -1.63 2.35 -2.93
C ALA A 44 -3.12 2.15 -3.27
N GLN A 45 -3.78 1.15 -2.66
CA GLN A 45 -5.22 0.95 -2.86
C GLN A 45 -6.07 2.15 -2.46
N TYR A 46 -5.69 2.88 -1.40
CA TYR A 46 -6.36 4.12 -1.04
C TYR A 46 -6.17 5.18 -2.13
N TYR A 47 -4.97 5.30 -2.70
CA TYR A 47 -4.70 6.21 -3.80
C TYR A 47 -5.56 5.88 -5.03
N TYR A 48 -5.64 4.61 -5.45
CA TYR A 48 -6.51 4.19 -6.56
C TYR A 48 -7.96 4.65 -6.36
N LYS A 49 -8.50 4.54 -5.14
CA LYS A 49 -9.89 4.87 -4.84
C LYS A 49 -10.14 6.37 -4.62
N ASN A 50 -9.16 7.12 -4.09
CA ASN A 50 -9.41 8.46 -3.54
C ASN A 50 -8.49 9.55 -4.10
N LYS A 51 -7.51 9.19 -4.94
CA LYS A 51 -6.50 10.09 -5.54
C LYS A 51 -5.75 10.92 -4.50
N LYS A 52 -5.50 10.32 -3.34
CA LYS A 52 -4.81 10.91 -2.20
C LYS A 52 -3.81 9.92 -1.63
N LEU A 53 -2.64 10.40 -1.23
CA LEU A 53 -1.62 9.58 -0.59
C LEU A 53 -1.83 9.53 0.92
N LEU A 54 -1.71 8.33 1.47
CA LEU A 54 -1.65 8.09 2.90
C LEU A 54 -0.27 7.56 3.27
N SER A 55 0.11 7.74 4.53
CA SER A 55 1.19 6.92 5.07
C SER A 55 0.81 5.43 5.05
N LYS A 56 1.80 4.54 5.04
CA LYS A 56 1.58 3.08 5.11
C LYS A 56 0.68 2.67 6.28
N TYR A 57 0.90 3.30 7.44
CA TYR A 57 0.12 3.06 8.65
C TYR A 57 -1.33 3.53 8.53
N GLU A 58 -1.58 4.67 7.90
CA GLU A 58 -2.94 5.14 7.63
C GLU A 58 -3.64 4.28 6.57
N GLY A 59 -2.91 3.87 5.54
CA GLY A 59 -3.42 2.97 4.50
C GLY A 59 -3.95 1.66 5.07
N ILE A 60 -3.19 0.97 5.93
CA ILE A 60 -3.65 -0.29 6.52
C ILE A 60 -4.82 -0.10 7.51
N LYS A 61 -4.83 1.00 8.28
CA LYS A 61 -5.98 1.34 9.15
C LYS A 61 -7.25 1.64 8.37
N TRP A 62 -7.12 2.28 7.20
CA TRP A 62 -8.25 2.48 6.29
C TRP A 62 -8.71 1.15 5.70
N ALA A 63 -7.79 0.30 5.26
CA ALA A 63 -8.10 -0.99 4.69
C ALA A 63 -8.83 -1.90 5.70
N SER A 64 -8.41 -1.92 6.97
CA SER A 64 -9.06 -2.75 7.99
C SER A 64 -10.53 -2.37 8.25
N ARG A 65 -10.91 -1.11 7.96
CA ARG A 65 -12.30 -0.64 8.02
C ARG A 65 -13.07 -0.87 6.72
N SER A 66 -12.37 -0.82 5.59
CA SER A 66 -12.97 -0.89 4.24
C SER A 66 -13.16 -2.32 3.74
N TYR A 67 -12.42 -3.28 4.29
CA TYR A 67 -12.52 -4.72 3.97
C TYR A 67 -12.79 -5.51 5.27
N PRO A 68 -14.03 -5.47 5.80
CA PRO A 68 -14.38 -6.11 7.08
C PRO A 68 -14.03 -7.60 7.14
N GLU A 69 -14.11 -8.31 6.02
CA GLU A 69 -13.77 -9.73 5.90
C GLU A 69 -12.26 -10.03 6.08
N TYR A 70 -11.42 -9.00 5.88
CA TYR A 70 -9.98 -9.02 6.14
C TYR A 70 -9.59 -8.23 7.40
N ALA A 71 -10.53 -7.59 8.11
CA ALA A 71 -10.21 -6.72 9.25
C ALA A 71 -9.33 -7.41 10.31
N PHE A 72 -9.62 -8.67 10.66
CA PHE A 72 -8.79 -9.42 11.60
C PHE A 72 -7.35 -9.59 11.11
N LEU A 73 -7.16 -9.95 9.83
CA LEU A 73 -5.83 -10.06 9.23
C LEU A 73 -5.09 -8.73 9.32
N LEU A 74 -5.73 -7.66 8.87
CA LEU A 74 -5.11 -6.34 8.76
C LEU A 74 -4.79 -5.75 10.15
N ASN A 75 -5.65 -5.96 11.15
CA ASN A 75 -5.35 -5.56 12.52
C ASN A 75 -4.19 -6.39 13.12
N SER A 76 -4.10 -7.70 12.84
CA SER A 76 -2.92 -8.47 13.27
C SER A 76 -1.62 -7.98 12.64
N ILE A 77 -1.65 -7.48 11.40
CA ILE A 77 -0.48 -6.89 10.74
C ILE A 77 -0.11 -5.55 11.38
N ILE A 78 -1.11 -4.75 11.77
CA ILE A 78 -0.88 -3.52 12.54
C ILE A 78 -0.19 -3.83 13.87
N ASP A 79 -0.65 -4.85 14.59
CA ASP A 79 -0.04 -5.25 15.87
C ASP A 79 1.41 -5.70 15.66
N LEU A 80 1.68 -6.56 14.66
CA LEU A 80 3.03 -7.00 14.33
C LEU A 80 3.97 -5.84 13.96
N TYR A 81 3.47 -4.86 13.20
CA TYR A 81 4.23 -3.66 12.86
C TYR A 81 4.59 -2.84 14.11
N GLN A 82 3.63 -2.67 15.04
CA GLN A 82 3.86 -1.97 16.31
C GLN A 82 4.83 -2.71 17.23
N GLU A 83 4.88 -4.03 17.13
CA GLU A 83 5.85 -4.90 17.81
C GLU A 83 7.23 -4.96 17.09
N ASN A 84 7.45 -4.09 16.10
CA ASN A 84 8.67 -4.02 15.29
C ASN A 84 9.02 -5.34 14.60
N GLN A 85 8.01 -6.07 14.14
CA GLN A 85 8.21 -7.23 13.27
C GLN A 85 8.27 -6.78 11.81
N ASP A 86 9.12 -7.44 11.02
CA ASP A 86 9.23 -7.18 9.57
C ASP A 86 8.48 -8.21 8.73
N ARG A 87 8.19 -9.38 9.30
CA ARG A 87 7.68 -10.55 8.58
C ARG A 87 6.29 -10.96 9.05
N ILE A 88 5.49 -11.38 8.09
CA ILE A 88 4.16 -11.93 8.31
C ILE A 88 4.31 -13.42 8.66
N PRO A 89 3.68 -13.90 9.75
CA PRO A 89 3.69 -15.32 10.08
C PRO A 89 3.21 -16.17 8.90
N GLU A 90 3.91 -17.26 8.60
CA GLU A 90 3.65 -18.13 7.43
C GLU A 90 2.17 -18.54 7.31
N LYS A 91 1.54 -18.86 8.44
CA LYS A 91 0.11 -19.22 8.54
C LYS A 91 -0.87 -18.15 8.03
N MET A 92 -0.43 -16.89 7.90
CA MET A 92 -1.23 -15.75 7.43
C MET A 92 -0.95 -15.41 5.96
N VAL A 93 0.18 -15.85 5.39
CA VAL A 93 0.66 -15.43 4.06
C VAL A 93 -0.36 -15.76 2.97
N ASP A 94 -1.01 -16.92 3.02
CA ASP A 94 -2.03 -17.28 2.03
C ASP A 94 -3.24 -16.33 2.07
N LYS A 95 -3.63 -15.87 3.27
CA LYS A 95 -4.73 -14.91 3.40
C LYS A 95 -4.30 -13.52 2.90
N VAL A 96 -3.04 -13.15 3.09
CA VAL A 96 -2.45 -11.91 2.53
C VAL A 96 -2.42 -11.95 1.00
N LYS A 97 -2.02 -13.07 0.39
CA LYS A 97 -2.05 -13.25 -1.06
C LYS A 97 -3.46 -13.12 -1.63
N LYS A 98 -4.45 -13.73 -0.97
CA LYS A 98 -5.87 -13.60 -1.35
C LYS A 98 -6.36 -12.15 -1.24
N PHE A 99 -5.94 -11.43 -0.20
CA PHE A 99 -6.25 -10.01 -0.07
C PHE A 99 -5.64 -9.19 -1.22
N LYS A 100 -4.36 -9.41 -1.56
CA LYS A 100 -3.74 -8.77 -2.73
C LYS A 100 -4.52 -9.02 -4.02
N GLN A 101 -4.90 -10.26 -4.28
CA GLN A 101 -5.69 -10.61 -5.46
C GLN A 101 -7.02 -9.87 -5.51
N LEU A 102 -7.73 -9.77 -4.37
CA LEU A 102 -8.95 -8.97 -4.28
C LEU A 102 -8.70 -7.52 -4.68
N LEU A 103 -7.64 -6.89 -4.14
CA LEU A 103 -7.34 -5.49 -4.43
C LEU A 103 -7.03 -5.27 -5.91
N ILE A 104 -6.24 -6.15 -6.53
CA ILE A 104 -5.94 -6.10 -7.97
C ILE A 104 -7.24 -6.17 -8.79
N MET A 105 -8.11 -7.15 -8.49
CA MET A 105 -9.40 -7.30 -9.18
C MET A 105 -10.33 -6.10 -9.00
N GLU A 106 -10.21 -5.35 -7.89
CA GLU A 106 -10.96 -4.11 -7.73
C GLU A 106 -10.40 -2.97 -8.57
N ARG A 107 -9.07 -2.85 -8.67
CA ARG A 107 -8.41 -1.82 -9.47
C ARG A 107 -8.68 -1.98 -10.96
N GLU A 108 -8.71 -3.22 -11.46
CA GLU A 108 -9.09 -3.53 -12.84
C GLU A 108 -10.50 -3.04 -13.21
N LYS A 109 -11.38 -2.76 -12.23
CA LYS A 109 -12.72 -2.21 -12.47
C LYS A 109 -12.76 -0.68 -12.44
N LEU A 110 -11.66 -0.04 -12.06
CA LEU A 110 -11.53 1.42 -11.96
C LEU A 110 -10.84 2.02 -13.20
N ILE A 111 -10.28 1.16 -14.06
CA ILE A 111 -9.64 1.47 -15.35
C ILE A 111 -10.62 1.07 -16.46
#